data_AF-A0A7X8HTV7-F1
#
_entry.id   AF-A0A7X8HTV7-F1
#
_cell.length_a   1.000
_cell.length_b   1.000
_cell.length_c   1.000
_cell.angle_alpha   90.00
_cell.angle_beta   90.00
_cell.angle_gamma   90.00
#
_symmetry.space_group_name_H-M   'P 1'
#
loop_
_entity.id
_entity.type
_entity.pdbx_description
1 polymer ?
#
loop_
_entity_poly.entity_id
_entity_poly.type
_entity_poly.pdbx_seq_one_letter_code
_entity_poly.pdbx_strand_id
1 'polypeptide(L)'
;MYRFKDMRDRFSAFIMIFTTCILVFCCLSSLSHAKEYEISNYDIEMQVNEEGDFLVEERITFHFIEGDFTYAYREIERNVFSNLEFAGIEGLDVPVEDYELSGRRNLRIKWYYDHQERRKA
;
A
#
# COMPACT_ATOMS: atom_id res chain seq x y z
N MET A 1 -22.28 56.59 10.97
CA MET A 1 -22.26 55.53 9.92
C MET A 1 -20.85 54.89 9.77
N TYR A 2 -20.10 54.67 10.85
CA TYR A 2 -18.78 53.99 10.83
C TYR A 2 -18.78 52.65 11.60
N ARG A 3 -19.65 52.51 12.61
CA ARG A 3 -19.73 51.35 13.52
C ARG A 3 -20.22 50.05 12.88
N PHE A 4 -21.04 50.12 11.83
CA PHE A 4 -21.57 48.94 11.13
C PHE A 4 -20.56 48.31 10.14
N LYS A 5 -19.64 49.12 9.59
CA LYS A 5 -18.61 48.64 8.66
C LYS A 5 -17.51 47.88 9.41
N ASP A 6 -17.06 48.43 10.54
CA ASP A 6 -16.09 47.80 11.45
C ASP A 6 -16.59 46.44 12.00
N MET A 7 -17.88 46.35 12.34
CA MET A 7 -18.48 45.09 12.82
C MET A 7 -18.58 44.02 11.71
N ARG A 8 -18.83 44.43 10.46
CA ARG A 8 -18.86 43.54 9.29
C ARG A 8 -17.45 43.07 8.88
N ASP A 9 -16.47 43.96 8.97
CA ASP A 9 -15.07 43.63 8.65
C ASP A 9 -14.48 42.68 9.71
N ARG A 10 -14.84 42.86 11.00
CA ARG A 10 -14.52 41.92 12.09
C ARG A 10 -15.20 40.56 11.92
N PHE A 11 -16.46 40.54 11.50
CA PHE A 11 -17.18 39.30 11.22
C PHE A 11 -16.60 38.56 10.02
N SER A 12 -16.23 39.28 8.96
CA SER A 12 -15.57 38.71 7.79
C SER A 12 -14.18 38.15 8.12
N ALA A 13 -13.41 38.83 8.97
CA ALA A 13 -12.13 38.32 9.47
C ALA A 13 -12.32 37.05 10.31
N PHE A 14 -13.36 36.99 11.14
CA PHE A 14 -13.67 35.82 11.96
C PHE A 14 -14.03 34.60 11.10
N ILE A 15 -14.85 34.79 10.06
CA ILE A 15 -15.16 33.74 9.09
C ILE A 15 -13.89 33.27 8.38
N MET A 16 -13.05 34.20 7.91
CA MET A 16 -11.80 33.85 7.21
C MET A 16 -10.87 33.01 8.09
N ILE A 17 -10.71 33.38 9.37
CA ILE A 17 -9.91 32.63 10.35
C ILE A 17 -10.52 31.24 10.56
N PHE A 18 -11.84 31.16 10.77
CA PHE A 18 -12.52 29.89 10.99
C PHE A 18 -12.42 28.95 9.78
N THR A 19 -12.59 29.47 8.55
CA THR A 19 -12.43 28.68 7.33
C THR A 19 -10.98 28.21 7.14
N THR A 20 -10.01 29.07 7.46
CA THR A 20 -8.58 28.72 7.41
C THR A 20 -8.25 27.63 8.44
N CYS A 21 -8.78 27.71 9.66
CA CYS A 21 -8.61 26.67 10.68
C CYS A 21 -9.19 25.32 10.25
N ILE A 22 -10.37 25.31 9.61
CA ILE A 22 -10.98 24.08 9.09
C ILE A 22 -10.12 23.46 7.98
N LEU A 23 -9.61 24.27 7.06
CA LEU A 23 -8.73 23.80 5.99
C LEU A 23 -7.43 23.21 6.56
N VAL A 24 -6.82 23.86 7.55
CA VAL A 24 -5.62 23.34 8.21
C VAL A 24 -5.90 22.02 8.93
N PHE A 25 -7.05 21.89 9.61
CA PHE A 25 -7.45 20.66 10.28
C PHE A 25 -7.68 19.49 9.30
N CYS A 26 -8.28 19.76 8.13
CA CYS A 26 -8.45 18.76 7.08
C CYS A 26 -7.10 18.28 6.51
N CYS A 27 -6.14 19.20 6.29
CA CYS A 27 -4.81 18.85 5.80
C CYS A 27 -3.97 18.04 6.80
N LEU A 28 -4.20 18.20 8.11
CA LEU A 28 -3.52 17.40 9.13
C LEU A 28 -3.99 15.94 9.17
N SER A 29 -5.16 15.65 8.62
CA SER A 29 -5.77 14.30 8.64
C SER A 29 -5.20 13.36 7.57
N SER A 30 -4.40 13.87 6.62
CA SER A 30 -3.87 13.09 5.49
C SER A 30 -2.48 12.48 5.73
N LEU A 31 -1.93 12.55 6.94
CA LEU A 31 -0.76 11.72 7.30
C LEU A 31 -1.19 10.27 7.55
N SER A 32 -1.65 9.60 6.50
CA SER A 32 -1.68 8.15 6.46
C SER A 32 -0.22 7.67 6.36
N HIS A 33 0.42 7.49 7.52
CA HIS A 33 1.65 6.72 7.59
C HIS A 33 1.32 5.30 7.12
N ALA A 34 1.76 4.96 5.90
CA ALA A 34 1.72 3.59 5.43
C ALA A 34 2.54 2.76 6.43
N LYS A 35 1.86 1.91 7.22
CA LYS A 35 2.53 1.00 8.15
C LYS A 35 3.20 -0.08 7.29
N GLU A 36 4.52 -0.16 7.38
CA GLU A 36 5.30 -1.21 6.74
C GLU A 36 5.35 -2.41 7.70
N TYR A 37 4.99 -3.58 7.17
CA TYR A 37 5.00 -4.84 7.92
C TYR A 37 5.89 -5.82 7.19
N GLU A 38 6.78 -6.47 7.93
CA GLU A 38 7.68 -7.50 7.40
C GLU A 38 7.20 -8.88 7.83
N ILE A 39 7.17 -9.82 6.88
CA ILE A 39 6.91 -11.24 7.14
C ILE A 39 8.22 -11.99 6.95
N SER A 40 8.81 -12.45 8.05
CA SER A 40 10.12 -13.10 8.03
C SER A 40 10.07 -14.61 7.74
N ASN A 41 8.91 -15.25 7.91
CA ASN A 41 8.73 -16.68 7.69
C ASN A 41 7.68 -16.93 6.61
N TYR A 42 8.10 -17.58 5.53
CA TYR A 42 7.26 -18.04 4.43
C TYR A 42 7.87 -19.33 3.87
N ASP A 43 7.04 -20.16 3.26
CA ASP A 43 7.48 -21.42 2.69
C ASP A 43 8.05 -21.17 1.29
N ILE A 44 9.19 -21.78 0.99
CA ILE A 44 9.85 -21.70 -0.31
C ILE A 44 10.07 -23.12 -0.82
N GLU A 45 9.54 -23.40 -2.00
CA GLU A 45 9.84 -24.61 -2.76
C GLU A 45 10.70 -24.22 -3.97
N MET A 46 11.80 -24.96 -4.18
CA MET A 46 12.72 -24.72 -5.28
C MET A 46 12.97 -26.01 -6.03
N GLN A 47 12.73 -25.98 -7.34
CA GLN A 47 13.04 -27.06 -8.25
C GLN A 47 14.16 -26.62 -9.17
N VAL A 48 15.12 -27.52 -9.42
CA VAL A 48 16.28 -27.26 -10.28
C VAL A 48 16.23 -28.25 -11.43
N ASN A 49 16.29 -27.76 -12.66
CA ASN A 49 16.36 -28.62 -13.84
C ASN A 49 17.83 -29.05 -14.13
N GLU A 50 18.03 -29.96 -15.09
CA GLU A 50 19.37 -30.42 -15.48
C GLU A 50 20.24 -29.33 -16.12
N GLU A 51 19.62 -28.26 -16.61
CA GLU A 51 20.26 -27.10 -17.25
C GLU A 51 20.70 -26.05 -16.21
N GLY A 52 20.28 -26.20 -14.95
CA GLY A 52 20.60 -25.31 -13.83
C GLY A 52 19.64 -24.14 -13.66
N ASP A 53 18.49 -24.13 -14.33
CA ASP A 53 17.42 -23.18 -14.09
C ASP A 53 16.65 -23.54 -12.82
N PHE A 54 16.16 -22.50 -12.15
CA PHE A 54 15.40 -22.61 -10.92
C PHE A 54 13.94 -22.21 -11.16
N LEU A 55 13.01 -23.09 -10.76
CA LEU A 55 11.63 -22.70 -10.54
C LEU A 55 11.43 -22.52 -9.03
N VAL A 56 11.03 -21.32 -8.62
CA VAL A 56 10.84 -20.94 -7.23
C VAL A 56 9.36 -20.63 -6.99
N GLU A 57 8.75 -21.34 -6.04
CA GLU A 57 7.40 -21.09 -5.54
C GLU A 57 7.49 -20.61 -4.08
N GLU A 58 6.98 -19.40 -3.80
CA GLU A 58 6.89 -18.86 -2.44
C GLU A 58 5.42 -18.87 -1.98
N ARG A 59 5.13 -19.40 -0.79
CA ARG A 59 3.81 -19.27 -0.13
C ARG A 59 3.91 -18.36 1.08
N ILE A 60 3.30 -17.18 0.97
CA ILE A 60 3.32 -16.14 1.99
C ILE A 60 1.89 -16.00 2.56
N THR A 61 1.75 -16.22 3.87
CA THR A 61 0.46 -16.08 4.56
C THR A 61 0.38 -14.75 5.29
N PHE A 62 -0.65 -13.95 4.98
CA PHE A 62 -0.90 -12.67 5.63
C PHE A 62 -2.01 -12.80 6.67
N HIS A 63 -1.72 -12.41 7.91
CA HIS A 63 -2.73 -12.27 8.96
C HIS A 63 -3.03 -10.80 9.21
N PHE A 64 -4.09 -10.31 8.58
CA PHE A 64 -4.57 -8.94 8.78
C PHE A 64 -5.30 -8.82 10.12
N ILE A 65 -4.67 -8.17 11.11
CA ILE A 65 -5.24 -8.02 12.47
C ILE A 65 -6.11 -6.76 12.55
N GLU A 66 -5.58 -5.60 12.15
CA GLU A 66 -6.28 -4.32 12.21
C GLU A 66 -5.75 -3.36 11.14
N GLY A 67 -6.67 -2.74 10.38
CA GLY A 67 -6.35 -1.77 9.33
C GLY A 67 -6.95 -2.14 7.97
N ASP A 68 -6.99 -1.16 7.07
CA ASP A 68 -7.43 -1.36 5.69
C ASP A 68 -6.21 -1.72 4.83
N PHE A 69 -6.01 -3.01 4.58
CA PHE A 69 -4.93 -3.50 3.73
C PHE A 69 -5.41 -3.65 2.29
N THR A 70 -4.77 -2.96 1.36
CA THR A 70 -5.19 -2.92 -0.06
C THR A 70 -4.16 -3.50 -1.01
N TYR A 71 -2.94 -3.73 -0.54
CA TYR A 71 -1.87 -4.32 -1.33
C TYR A 71 -0.78 -4.93 -0.46
N ALA A 72 0.03 -5.78 -1.06
CA ALA A 72 1.33 -6.20 -0.54
C ALA A 72 2.39 -6.07 -1.64
N TYR A 73 3.67 -6.13 -1.26
CA TYR A 73 4.76 -6.14 -2.21
C TYR A 73 5.90 -7.05 -1.77
N ARG A 74 6.65 -7.53 -2.77
CA ARG A 74 7.85 -8.34 -2.64
C ARG A 74 8.95 -7.74 -3.48
N GLU A 75 10.13 -7.53 -2.90
CA GLU A 75 11.31 -7.04 -3.60
C GLU A 75 12.38 -8.12 -3.66
N ILE A 76 12.77 -8.54 -4.87
CA ILE A 76 13.77 -9.57 -5.13
C ILE A 76 15.02 -8.90 -5.69
N GLU A 77 16.16 -9.08 -5.02
CA GLU A 77 17.43 -8.54 -5.49
C GLU A 77 17.94 -9.34 -6.71
N ARG A 78 18.19 -8.66 -7.84
CA ARG A 78 18.68 -9.33 -9.08
C ARG A 78 20.18 -9.65 -9.04
N ASN A 79 20.93 -9.13 -8.08
CA ASN A 79 22.36 -9.42 -7.90
C ASN A 79 22.64 -10.90 -7.57
N VAL A 80 21.63 -11.65 -7.11
CA VAL A 80 21.77 -13.08 -6.77
C VAL A 80 21.40 -13.99 -7.96
N PHE A 81 20.52 -13.54 -8.86
CA PHE A 81 19.97 -14.36 -9.94
C PHE A 81 20.18 -13.72 -11.32
N SER A 82 20.79 -14.48 -12.24
CA SER A 82 20.79 -14.12 -13.67
C SER A 82 19.44 -14.43 -14.30
N ASN A 83 18.88 -13.51 -15.10
CA ASN A 83 17.65 -13.72 -15.89
C ASN A 83 16.38 -14.03 -15.09
N LEU A 84 16.19 -13.37 -13.95
CA LEU A 84 14.95 -13.46 -13.17
C LEU A 84 13.72 -13.04 -14.00
N GLU A 85 12.78 -13.98 -14.16
CA GLU A 85 11.46 -13.83 -14.79
C GLU A 85 10.35 -14.05 -13.77
N PHE A 86 9.27 -13.27 -13.87
CA PHE A 86 8.09 -13.42 -13.02
C PHE A 86 7.07 -14.32 -13.70
N ALA A 87 6.79 -15.48 -13.10
CA ALA A 87 5.83 -16.44 -13.64
C ALA A 87 4.37 -16.07 -13.33
N GLY A 88 4.09 -15.56 -12.13
CA GLY A 88 2.73 -15.20 -11.72
C GLY A 88 2.57 -15.03 -10.22
N ILE A 89 1.37 -14.61 -9.82
CA ILE A 89 0.93 -14.54 -8.44
C ILE A 89 -0.54 -14.95 -8.36
N GLU A 90 -0.89 -15.70 -7.34
CA GLU A 90 -2.25 -16.16 -7.07
C GLU A 90 -2.57 -15.99 -5.59
N GLY A 91 -3.83 -15.67 -5.29
CA GLY A 91 -4.34 -15.60 -3.94
C GLY A 91 -5.31 -16.75 -3.68
N LEU A 92 -4.98 -17.62 -2.72
CA LEU A 92 -5.76 -18.83 -2.42
C LEU A 92 -7.12 -18.50 -1.76
N ASP A 93 -7.10 -17.69 -0.71
CA ASP A 93 -8.30 -17.34 0.06
C ASP A 93 -8.90 -15.99 -0.35
N VAL A 94 -8.05 -15.07 -0.81
CA VAL A 94 -8.41 -13.73 -1.25
C VAL A 94 -7.81 -13.55 -2.64
N PRO A 95 -8.62 -13.40 -3.70
CA PRO A 95 -8.11 -13.31 -5.06
C PRO A 95 -7.25 -12.06 -5.24
N VAL A 96 -6.22 -12.19 -6.06
CA VAL A 96 -5.45 -11.03 -6.54
C VAL A 96 -6.27 -10.32 -7.60
N GLU A 97 -6.52 -9.03 -7.41
CA GLU A 97 -7.28 -8.22 -8.37
C GLU A 97 -6.39 -7.75 -9.53
N ASP A 98 -5.20 -7.26 -9.19
CA ASP A 98 -4.22 -6.73 -10.14
C ASP A 98 -2.81 -6.81 -9.55
N TYR A 99 -1.80 -6.69 -10.41
CA TYR A 99 -0.41 -6.61 -10.02
C TYR A 99 0.42 -5.66 -10.89
N GLU A 100 1.42 -5.06 -10.26
CA GLU A 100 2.41 -4.19 -10.90
C GLU A 100 3.81 -4.78 -10.75
N LEU A 101 4.54 -4.85 -11.86
CA LEU A 101 5.96 -5.15 -11.87
C LEU A 101 6.75 -3.86 -12.07
N SER A 102 7.74 -3.61 -11.22
CA SER A 102 8.59 -2.44 -11.32
C SER A 102 10.02 -2.73 -10.86
N GLY A 103 10.92 -1.79 -11.14
CA GLY A 103 12.30 -1.82 -10.66
C GLY A 103 13.33 -2.22 -11.72
N ARG A 104 14.40 -1.40 -11.81
CA ARG A 104 15.55 -1.63 -12.71
C ARG A 104 16.60 -2.57 -12.10
N ARG A 105 16.92 -2.38 -10.82
CA ARG A 105 17.98 -3.13 -10.11
C ARG A 105 17.43 -4.34 -9.37
N ASN A 106 16.31 -4.14 -8.68
CA ASN A 106 15.58 -5.19 -7.97
C ASN A 106 14.24 -5.37 -8.67
N LEU A 107 13.71 -6.59 -8.72
CA LEU A 107 12.36 -6.83 -9.19
C LEU A 107 11.40 -6.58 -8.02
N ARG A 108 10.53 -5.60 -8.15
CA ARG A 108 9.45 -5.35 -7.22
C ARG A 108 8.14 -5.82 -7.82
N ILE A 109 7.49 -6.75 -7.12
CA ILE A 109 6.16 -7.27 -7.42
C ILE A 109 5.23 -6.64 -6.39
N LYS A 110 4.21 -5.91 -6.84
CA LYS A 110 3.17 -5.35 -5.98
C LYS A 110 1.84 -5.91 -6.44
N TRP A 111 1.01 -6.41 -5.52
CA TRP A 111 -0.29 -6.97 -5.86
C TRP A 111 -1.39 -6.40 -4.97
N TYR A 112 -2.58 -6.26 -5.55
CA TYR A 112 -3.75 -5.66 -4.93
C TYR A 112 -4.82 -6.73 -4.64
N TYR A 113 -5.59 -6.52 -3.58
CA TYR A 113 -6.64 -7.42 -3.14
C TYR A 113 -7.71 -6.64 -2.34
N ASP A 114 -8.96 -7.08 -2.43
CA ASP A 114 -10.04 -6.59 -1.56
C ASP A 114 -10.21 -7.51 -0.33
N HIS A 115 -9.78 -7.03 0.84
CA HIS A 115 -9.94 -7.76 2.10
C HIS A 115 -11.35 -7.63 2.71
N GLN A 116 -12.22 -6.75 2.18
CA GLN A 116 -13.55 -6.49 2.75
C GLN A 116 -14.53 -7.66 2.56
N GLU A 117 -14.24 -8.61 1.67
CA GLU A 117 -15.10 -9.78 1.45
C GLU A 117 -15.15 -10.73 2.65
N ARG A 118 -14.13 -10.77 3.52
CA ARG A 118 -14.12 -11.66 4.71
C ARG A 118 -14.98 -11.20 5.89
N ARG A 119 -15.39 -9.93 5.99
CA ARG A 119 -16.21 -9.45 7.13
C ARG A 119 -17.66 -9.95 7.10
N LYS A 120 -18.06 -10.70 6.07
CA LYS A 120 -19.44 -11.17 5.87
C LYS A 120 -19.66 -12.67 6.08
N ALA A 121 -18.65 -13.42 6.55
CA ALA A 121 -18.76 -14.85 6.84
C ALA A 121 -18.83 -15.12 8.35
#